data_AF-A0AA88PBI4-F1
#
_entry.id   AF-A0AA88PBI4-F1
#
_cell.length_a   1.000
_cell.length_b   1.000
_cell.length_c   1.000
_cell.angle_alpha   90.00
_cell.angle_beta   90.00
_cell.angle_gamma   90.00
#
_symmetry.space_group_name_H-M   'P 1'
#
loop_
_entity.id
_entity.type
_entity.pdbx_description
1 polymer ?
#
loop_
_entity_poly.entity_id
_entity_poly.type
_entity_poly.pdbx_seq_one_letter_code
_entity_poly.pdbx_strand_id
1 'polypeptide(L)'
;MLGERYGSKKSVIVLISGATAGAAEEFVFIMKRLGRTMIIGETTRGGCHPPETFRVGESSTFLSIPISHSDTAHGPSWEGAGIAPHIPVPAEAALDTAKGILNKHFSGQK
;
A
#
# COMPACT_ATOMS: atom_id res chain seq x y z
N MET A 1 -4.23 25.14 -3.32
CA MET A 1 -4.39 24.16 -2.23
C MET A 1 -4.48 24.92 -0.91
N LEU A 2 -5.50 24.70 -0.09
CA LEU A 2 -5.85 25.55 1.07
C LEU A 2 -5.64 24.88 2.45
N GLY A 3 -4.95 23.75 2.53
CA GLY A 3 -4.73 23.01 3.80
C GLY A 3 -3.29 23.08 4.31
N GLU A 4 -3.12 23.08 5.63
CA GLU A 4 -1.81 22.89 6.25
C GLU A 4 -1.26 21.49 5.98
N ARG A 5 0.03 21.41 5.61
CA ARG A 5 0.70 20.13 5.35
C ARG A 5 1.21 19.54 6.67
N TYR A 6 1.09 18.23 6.82
CA TYR A 6 1.68 17.51 7.96
C TYR A 6 3.21 17.68 8.08
N GLY A 7 3.87 17.96 6.94
CA GLY A 7 5.31 18.19 6.85
C GLY A 7 6.11 16.89 6.67
N SER A 8 7.39 17.02 6.33
CA SER A 8 8.31 15.89 6.12
C SER A 8 9.02 15.44 7.40
N LYS A 9 9.08 16.28 8.43
CA LYS A 9 9.83 16.01 9.66
C LYS A 9 9.11 15.08 10.64
N LYS A 10 7.78 15.11 10.67
CA LYS A 10 6.99 14.27 11.60
C LYS A 10 6.99 12.83 11.12
N SER A 11 7.32 11.89 12.00
CA SER A 11 7.27 10.45 11.71
C SER A 11 5.84 10.03 11.34
N VAL A 12 5.73 9.09 10.40
CA VAL A 12 4.45 8.51 9.94
C VAL A 12 4.60 7.00 9.91
N ILE A 13 3.67 6.31 10.55
CA ILE A 13 3.52 4.86 10.50
C ILE A 13 2.22 4.55 9.77
N VAL A 14 2.25 3.61 8.84
CA VAL A 14 1.08 3.10 8.13
C VAL A 14 0.84 1.65 8.54
N LEU A 15 -0.41 1.32 8.86
CA LEU A 15 -0.83 -0.03 9.22
C LEU A 15 -1.52 -0.65 8.01
N ILE A 16 -1.15 -1.89 7.69
CA ILE A 16 -1.72 -2.63 6.55
C ILE A 16 -2.14 -4.04 6.96
N SER A 17 -3.04 -4.64 6.18
CA SER A 17 -3.50 -6.01 6.35
C SER A 17 -3.70 -6.68 4.98
N GLY A 18 -3.99 -7.99 4.98
CA GLY A 18 -4.42 -8.71 3.77
C GLY A 18 -5.69 -8.14 3.11
N ALA A 19 -6.44 -7.28 3.80
CA ALA A 19 -7.61 -6.58 3.24
C ALA A 19 -7.25 -5.27 2.53
N THR A 20 -6.03 -4.76 2.70
CA THR A 20 -5.59 -3.52 2.02
C THR A 20 -5.50 -3.78 0.52
N ALA A 21 -6.27 -3.03 -0.27
CA ALA A 21 -6.43 -3.27 -1.72
C ALA A 21 -6.53 -1.96 -2.52
N GLY A 22 -6.15 -1.99 -3.80
CA GLY A 22 -6.41 -0.93 -4.77
C GLY A 22 -5.66 0.38 -4.46
N ALA A 23 -6.37 1.51 -4.40
CA ALA A 23 -5.76 2.83 -4.14
C ALA A 23 -4.99 2.89 -2.81
N ALA A 24 -5.39 2.08 -1.82
CA ALA A 24 -4.64 1.97 -0.56
C ALA A 24 -3.27 1.30 -0.78
N GLU A 25 -3.19 0.30 -1.65
CA GLU A 25 -1.91 -0.32 -2.03
C GLU A 25 -1.04 0.68 -2.79
N GLU A 26 -1.60 1.43 -3.74
CA GLU A 26 -0.86 2.47 -4.47
C GLU A 26 -0.26 3.52 -3.52
N PHE A 27 -1.04 3.99 -2.54
CA PHE A 27 -0.55 4.90 -1.51
C PHE A 27 0.61 4.29 -0.70
N VAL A 28 0.44 3.04 -0.23
CA VAL A 28 1.45 2.32 0.55
C VAL A 28 2.72 2.13 -0.27
N PHE A 29 2.59 1.76 -1.55
CA PHE A 29 3.70 1.55 -2.47
C PHE A 29 4.49 2.85 -2.67
N ILE A 30 3.81 3.95 -2.97
CA ILE A 30 4.46 5.26 -3.15
C ILE A 30 5.18 5.68 -1.87
N MET A 31 4.52 5.56 -0.71
CA MET A 31 5.11 5.96 0.58
C MET A 31 6.30 5.09 0.99
N LYS A 32 6.24 3.79 0.68
CA LYS A 32 7.34 2.85 0.85
C LYS A 32 8.52 3.20 -0.04
N ARG A 33 8.27 3.44 -1.33
CA ARG A 33 9.28 3.81 -2.34
C ARG A 33 9.97 5.13 -1.99
N LEU A 34 9.23 6.10 -1.47
CA LEU A 34 9.78 7.38 -1.01
C LEU A 34 10.55 7.27 0.31
N GLY A 35 10.52 6.13 1.00
CA GLY A 35 11.09 5.98 2.34
C GLY A 35 10.43 6.89 3.39
N ARG A 36 9.19 7.34 3.15
CA ARG A 36 8.53 8.36 3.98
C ARG A 36 7.89 7.77 5.23
N THR A 37 7.51 6.50 5.18
CA THR A 37 6.72 5.83 6.21
C THR A 37 7.32 4.50 6.63
N MET A 38 7.19 4.18 7.91
CA MET A 38 7.32 2.81 8.38
C MET A 38 5.98 2.08 8.21
N ILE A 39 6.01 0.82 7.80
CA ILE A 39 4.82 0.06 7.41
C ILE A 39 4.79 -1.20 8.26
N ILE A 40 3.68 -1.45 8.94
CA ILE A 40 3.54 -2.52 9.93
C ILE A 40 2.24 -3.27 9.66
N GLY A 41 2.28 -4.60 9.74
CA GLY A 41 1.11 -5.44 9.57
C GLY A 41 1.39 -6.61 8.64
N GLU A 42 0.43 -6.95 7.77
CA GLU A 42 0.52 -8.10 6.86
C GLU A 42 0.81 -7.65 5.43
N THR A 43 1.20 -8.58 4.55
CA THR A 43 1.26 -8.30 3.11
C THR A 43 -0.12 -7.91 2.59
N THR A 44 -0.19 -6.85 1.78
CA THR A 44 -1.46 -6.40 1.20
C THR A 44 -2.05 -7.42 0.22
N ARG A 45 -3.29 -7.19 -0.24
CA ARG A 45 -4.02 -8.15 -1.06
C ARG A 45 -3.34 -8.49 -2.40
N GLY A 46 -2.58 -7.57 -2.98
CA GLY A 46 -2.05 -7.69 -4.33
C GLY A 46 -3.13 -7.46 -5.38
N GLY A 47 -4.08 -6.58 -5.11
CA GLY A 47 -5.10 -6.21 -6.09
C GLY A 47 -4.47 -5.57 -7.32
N CYS A 48 -4.98 -5.92 -8.50
CA CYS A 48 -4.67 -5.26 -9.77
C CYS A 48 -5.78 -4.27 -10.12
N HIS A 49 -5.47 -3.31 -10.99
CA HIS A 49 -6.51 -2.45 -11.59
C HIS A 49 -7.55 -3.33 -12.30
N PRO A 50 -8.85 -3.01 -12.18
CA PRO A 50 -9.88 -3.81 -12.83
C PRO A 50 -9.63 -3.88 -14.35
N PRO A 51 -9.65 -5.08 -14.95
CA PRO A 51 -9.55 -5.20 -16.40
C PRO A 51 -10.81 -4.61 -17.05
N GLU A 52 -10.64 -4.01 -18.23
CA GLU A 52 -11.78 -3.61 -19.04
C GLU A 52 -12.31 -4.83 -19.80
N THR A 53 -13.63 -4.94 -19.92
CA THR A 53 -14.27 -6.06 -20.60
C THR A 53 -14.81 -5.62 -21.95
N PHE A 54 -14.30 -6.24 -23.01
CA PHE A 54 -14.63 -5.94 -24.40
C PHE A 54 -15.49 -7.06 -24.98
N ARG A 55 -16.61 -6.71 -25.61
CA ARG A 55 -17.43 -7.68 -26.36
C ARG A 55 -16.80 -7.95 -27.74
N VAL A 56 -16.75 -9.20 -28.15
CA VAL A 56 -16.20 -9.59 -29.46
C VAL A 56 -17.28 -9.47 -30.53
N GLY A 57 -17.31 -8.33 -31.22
CA GLY A 57 -18.32 -8.03 -32.24
C GLY A 57 -19.75 -8.16 -31.71
N GLU A 58 -20.64 -8.78 -32.48
CA GLU A 58 -22.02 -9.06 -32.07
C GLU A 58 -22.19 -10.40 -31.33
N SER A 59 -21.09 -11.10 -31.04
CA SER A 59 -21.17 -12.41 -30.35
C SER A 59 -21.51 -12.26 -28.86
N SER A 60 -21.83 -13.37 -28.20
CA SER A 60 -21.95 -13.43 -26.72
C SER A 60 -20.61 -13.67 -26.02
N THR A 61 -19.48 -13.46 -26.71
CA THR A 61 -18.14 -13.67 -26.19
C THR A 61 -17.53 -12.36 -25.70
N PHE A 62 -16.83 -12.42 -24.57
CA PHE A 62 -16.19 -11.25 -23.94
C PHE A 62 -14.71 -11.53 -23.65
N LEU A 63 -13.88 -10.48 -23.77
CA LEU A 63 -12.46 -10.47 -23.41
C LEU A 63 -12.25 -9.50 -22.26
N SER A 64 -11.73 -9.98 -21.13
CA SER A 64 -11.27 -9.10 -20.04
C SER A 64 -9.77 -8.84 -20.20
N ILE A 65 -9.42 -7.59 -20.50
CA ILE A 65 -8.05 -7.18 -20.83
C ILE A 65 -7.59 -6.15 -19.79
N PRO A 66 -6.44 -6.37 -19.11
CA PRO A 66 -5.80 -5.34 -18.33
C PRO A 66 -5.32 -4.21 -19.25
N ILE A 67 -5.88 -3.03 -19.11
CA ILE A 67 -5.54 -1.85 -19.94
C ILE A 67 -4.70 -0.82 -19.19
N SER A 68 -4.55 -0.99 -17.88
CA SER A 68 -3.71 -0.18 -17.01
C SER A 68 -2.86 -1.08 -16.13
N HIS A 69 -1.72 -0.54 -15.71
CA HIS A 69 -0.82 -1.15 -14.73
C HIS A 69 -0.21 -0.04 -13.90
N SER A 70 0.18 -0.36 -12.67
CA SER A 70 0.94 0.55 -11.83
C SER A 70 2.41 0.66 -12.25
N ASP A 71 3.03 1.80 -11.95
CA ASP A 71 4.39 2.16 -12.38
C ASP A 71 5.45 1.11 -11.97
N THR A 72 6.09 0.49 -12.97
CA THR A 72 7.19 -0.49 -12.81
C THR A 72 8.58 0.07 -13.08
N ALA A 73 8.76 1.39 -13.20
CA ALA A 73 10.03 2.00 -13.60
C ALA A 73 11.22 1.67 -12.66
N HIS A 74 10.95 1.16 -11.45
CA HIS A 74 11.97 0.83 -10.45
C HIS A 74 11.90 -0.61 -9.92
N GLY A 75 11.27 -1.52 -10.66
CA GLY A 75 11.18 -2.93 -10.30
C GLY A 75 9.79 -3.53 -10.51
N PRO A 76 9.60 -4.80 -10.10
CA PRO A 76 8.32 -5.46 -10.22
C PRO A 76 7.22 -4.72 -9.44
N SER A 77 6.04 -4.63 -10.05
CA SER A 77 4.83 -4.09 -9.42
C SER A 77 4.42 -4.93 -8.19
N TRP A 78 3.60 -4.35 -7.31
CA TRP A 78 2.95 -5.09 -6.23
C TRP A 78 1.73 -5.89 -6.71
N GLU A 79 1.23 -5.64 -7.92
CA GLU A 79 0.05 -6.33 -8.45
C GLU A 79 0.26 -7.85 -8.45
N GLY A 80 -0.71 -8.59 -7.93
CA GLY A 80 -0.66 -10.05 -7.79
C GLY A 80 0.15 -10.57 -6.60
N ALA A 81 1.15 -9.82 -6.11
CA ALA A 81 2.00 -10.23 -4.98
C ALA A 81 1.64 -9.55 -3.66
N GLY A 82 1.12 -8.33 -3.72
CA GLY A 82 0.94 -7.45 -2.57
C GLY A 82 2.24 -6.76 -2.14
N ILE A 83 2.09 -5.82 -1.21
CA ILE A 83 3.19 -5.02 -0.67
C ILE A 83 3.54 -5.58 0.69
N ALA A 84 4.77 -6.09 0.81
CA ALA A 84 5.28 -6.55 2.10
C ALA A 84 5.44 -5.36 3.09
N PRO A 85 5.12 -5.54 4.37
CA PRO A 85 5.40 -4.55 5.41
C PRO A 85 6.91 -4.42 5.68
N HIS A 86 7.31 -3.36 6.40
CA HIS A 86 8.67 -3.29 6.97
C HIS A 86 8.78 -4.16 8.22
N ILE A 87 7.72 -4.22 9.02
CA ILE A 87 7.62 -5.05 10.22
C ILE A 87 6.40 -5.97 10.08
N PRO A 88 6.61 -7.25 9.74
CA PRO A 88 5.52 -8.20 9.56
C PRO A 88 4.95 -8.63 10.91
N VAL A 89 3.66 -8.41 11.11
CA VAL A 89 2.88 -8.86 12.27
C VAL A 89 1.43 -9.12 11.83
N PRO A 90 0.65 -9.94 12.56
CA PRO A 90 -0.80 -10.04 12.33
C PRO A 90 -1.47 -8.66 12.36
N ALA A 91 -2.50 -8.45 11.55
CA ALA A 91 -3.17 -7.16 11.43
C ALA A 91 -3.66 -6.62 12.79
N GLU A 92 -4.11 -7.51 13.67
CA GLU A 92 -4.60 -7.20 15.02
C GLU A 92 -3.49 -6.66 15.93
N ALA A 93 -2.24 -7.07 15.70
CA ALA A 93 -1.08 -6.65 16.49
C ALA A 93 -0.39 -5.38 15.93
N ALA A 94 -0.78 -4.92 14.73
CA ALA A 94 -0.10 -3.84 14.03
C ALA A 94 -0.14 -2.51 14.81
N LEU A 95 -1.30 -2.19 15.40
CA LEU A 95 -1.48 -0.95 16.15
C LEU A 95 -0.64 -0.91 17.43
N ASP A 96 -0.65 -1.99 18.21
CA ASP A 96 0.09 -2.05 19.47
C ASP A 96 1.60 -2.07 19.22
N THR A 97 2.03 -2.76 18.17
CA THR A 97 3.42 -2.71 17.69
C THR A 97 3.83 -1.28 17.33
N ALA A 98 2.99 -0.55 16.60
CA ALA A 98 3.25 0.85 16.22
C ALA A 98 3.35 1.77 17.43
N LYS A 99 2.43 1.65 18.40
CA LYS A 99 2.48 2.42 19.65
C LYS A 99 3.76 2.12 20.44
N GLY A 100 4.16 0.85 20.51
CA GLY A 100 5.39 0.43 21.17
C GLY A 100 6.63 1.08 20.56
N ILE A 101 6.71 1.15 19.24
CA ILE A 101 7.81 1.82 18.53
C ILE A 101 7.79 3.34 18.77
N LEU A 102 6.61 3.95 18.68
CA LEU A 102 6.44 5.39 18.87
C LEU A 102 6.85 5.82 20.29
N ASN A 103 6.41 5.09 21.31
CA ASN A 103 6.75 5.36 22.70
C ASN A 103 8.26 5.26 22.94
N LYS A 104 8.92 4.24 22.37
CA LYS A 104 10.39 4.09 22.46
C LYS A 104 11.12 5.25 21.79
N HIS A 105 10.64 5.68 20.62
CA HIS A 105 11.21 6.81 19.89
C HIS A 105 11.12 8.11 20.70
N PHE A 106 10.01 8.35 21.40
CA PHE A 106 9.88 9.52 22.28
C PHE A 106 10.68 9.40 23.58
N SER A 107 10.81 8.20 24.16
CA SER A 107 11.61 8.01 25.38
C SER A 107 13.12 8.16 25.16
N GLY A 108 13.60 7.85 23.94
CA GLY A 108 15.01 8.00 23.58
C GLY A 108 15.41 9.39 23.06
N GLN A 109 14.46 10.34 22.99
CA GLN A 109 14.70 11.74 22.61
C GLN A 109 14.73 12.70 23.83
N LYS A 110 14.61 12.17 25.05
CA LYS A 110 14.95 12.89 26.29
C LYS A 110 16.43 12.72 26.60
#